data_AF-A0A0A1TDS5-F1
#
_entry.id   AF-A0A0A1TDS5-F1
#
_cell.length_a   1.000
_cell.length_b   1.000
_cell.length_c   1.000
_cell.angle_alpha   90.00
_cell.angle_beta   90.00
_cell.angle_gamma   90.00
#
_symmetry.space_group_name_H-M   'P 1'
#
loop_
_entity.id
_entity.type
_entity.pdbx_description
1 polymer ?
#
loop_
_entity_poly.entity_id
_entity_poly.type
_entity_poly.pdbx_seq_one_letter_code
_entity_poly.pdbx_strand_id
1 'polypeptide(L)'
;MAKRKPTVLDMERALGYAIDQSVYSDHVGHRFYSNLTPISDLPYDRVEKEYASTGRAQRYQRCKQDSTTIFPTGNETKTISWQGSTVTVQQLGSVGFYKFLVDAQYEFGLDLSFLFTIEEAFNLLSMSRLLELKIKTQTLPRPTLQWQLRSNSVPKDRSRLLNMPQEIRDKIYRFTCQDAKWQSKQLYSGGKDLSFCRSLGDPSGFYFPLGKTFTLLAVNRQMRQEALVLAYRCTRFYLTDIEDLTRFLLAVGRIGRENIESLDFAWESQIDLDASWRDFPDSETNHLTLPAFHISRCIQLLKQCKRLKSVQLRFERCLITDVPLETFKTNAGILLLCSLQGIDNSAILSTENENMSDFVVAQWLRKQIICK
;
A
#
# COMPACT_ATOMS: atom_id res chain seq x y z
N MET A 1 1.65 -6.83 38.82
CA MET A 1 0.42 -6.03 39.00
C MET A 1 -0.13 -5.68 37.62
N ALA A 2 -1.28 -6.22 37.24
CA ALA A 2 -1.91 -5.88 35.97
C ALA A 2 -2.38 -4.41 36.01
N LYS A 3 -2.01 -3.60 35.03
CA LYS A 3 -2.50 -2.21 34.92
C LYS A 3 -3.98 -2.26 34.53
N ARG A 4 -4.84 -1.55 35.27
CA ARG A 4 -6.26 -1.42 34.95
C ARG A 4 -6.42 -0.78 33.56
N LYS A 5 -7.29 -1.35 32.71
CA LYS A 5 -7.65 -0.74 31.42
C LYS A 5 -8.34 0.61 31.65
N PRO A 6 -8.02 1.66 30.88
CA PRO A 6 -8.66 2.97 31.03
C PRO A 6 -10.13 2.90 30.64
N THR A 7 -10.97 3.70 31.31
CA THR A 7 -12.38 3.85 30.94
C THR A 7 -12.53 4.82 29.76
N VAL A 8 -13.67 4.81 29.06
CA VAL A 8 -13.95 5.77 27.98
C VAL A 8 -13.77 7.21 28.45
N LEU A 9 -14.30 7.54 29.64
CA LEU A 9 -14.20 8.87 30.22
C LEU A 9 -12.73 9.29 30.49
N ASP A 10 -11.89 8.35 30.92
CA ASP A 10 -10.46 8.63 31.12
C ASP A 10 -9.76 8.93 29.79
N MET A 11 -10.12 8.19 28.74
CA MET A 11 -9.58 8.39 27.39
C MET A 11 -10.06 9.71 26.78
N GLU A 12 -11.36 10.05 26.88
CA GLU A 12 -11.91 11.33 26.43
C GLU A 12 -11.28 12.52 27.15
N ARG A 13 -11.10 12.41 28.48
CA ARG A 13 -10.40 13.44 29.26
C ARG A 13 -8.97 13.65 28.77
N ALA A 14 -8.27 12.57 28.41
CA ALA A 14 -6.91 12.65 27.91
C ALA A 14 -6.82 13.12 26.44
N LEU A 15 -7.83 12.84 25.62
CA LEU A 15 -7.97 13.34 24.26
C LEU A 15 -8.37 14.82 24.21
N GLY A 16 -9.07 15.30 25.25
CA GLY A 16 -9.51 16.69 25.38
C GLY A 16 -10.84 17.00 24.69
N TYR A 17 -11.60 15.96 24.31
CA TYR A 17 -12.94 16.09 23.74
C TYR A 17 -13.78 14.85 24.05
N ALA A 18 -15.10 15.03 24.10
CA ALA A 18 -16.04 13.92 24.16
C ALA A 18 -16.20 13.30 22.77
N ILE A 19 -16.30 11.98 22.71
CA ILE A 19 -16.48 11.27 21.44
C ILE A 19 -17.97 11.22 21.13
N ASP A 20 -18.35 12.02 20.14
CA ASP A 20 -19.71 12.05 19.64
C ASP A 20 -19.99 10.79 18.81
N GLN A 21 -20.86 9.93 19.31
CA GLN A 21 -21.25 8.69 18.63
C GLN A 21 -22.03 8.95 17.34
N SER A 22 -22.71 10.09 17.23
CA SER A 22 -23.52 10.45 16.05
C SER A 22 -22.66 10.74 14.82
N VAL A 23 -21.43 11.24 15.02
CA VAL A 23 -20.48 11.54 13.94
C VAL A 23 -20.04 10.26 13.20
N TYR A 24 -20.20 9.11 13.83
CA TYR A 24 -19.71 7.85 13.30
C TYR A 24 -20.81 6.85 12.90
N SER A 25 -22.08 7.06 13.23
CA SER A 25 -23.15 6.11 12.91
C SER A 25 -23.37 5.96 11.40
N ASP A 26 -23.14 7.02 10.63
CA ASP A 26 -23.55 7.07 9.22
C ASP A 26 -22.45 6.62 8.24
N HIS A 27 -21.23 6.39 8.72
CA HIS A 27 -20.04 6.25 7.84
C HIS A 27 -19.12 5.08 8.16
N VAL A 28 -19.38 4.27 9.20
CA VAL A 28 -18.39 3.30 9.70
C VAL A 28 -18.41 1.95 9.00
N GLY A 29 -19.56 1.50 8.48
CA GLY A 29 -19.80 0.09 8.15
C GLY A 29 -18.79 -0.62 7.24
N HIS A 30 -17.97 0.09 6.47
CA HIS A 30 -16.97 -0.52 5.56
C HIS A 30 -15.65 0.24 5.48
N ARG A 31 -15.31 1.06 6.48
CA ARG A 31 -14.10 1.88 6.46
C ARG A 31 -12.92 1.20 7.17
N PHE A 32 -11.72 1.57 6.74
CA PHE A 32 -10.46 1.11 7.30
C PHE A 32 -9.61 2.26 7.83
N TYR A 33 -8.75 1.99 8.79
CA TYR A 33 -7.60 2.83 9.03
C TYR A 33 -6.56 2.67 7.90
N SER A 34 -5.55 3.53 7.86
CA SER A 34 -4.47 3.46 6.86
C SER A 34 -3.70 2.14 6.84
N ASN A 35 -3.68 1.42 7.96
CA ASN A 35 -3.09 0.08 8.09
C ASN A 35 -4.05 -1.05 7.66
N LEU A 36 -5.18 -0.72 7.03
CA LEU A 36 -6.23 -1.63 6.60
C LEU A 36 -7.00 -2.35 7.73
N THR A 37 -6.75 -2.02 9.01
CA THR A 37 -7.59 -2.54 10.10
C THR A 37 -9.00 -1.94 9.97
N PRO A 38 -10.07 -2.77 10.03
CA PRO A 38 -11.44 -2.27 10.01
C PRO A 38 -11.71 -1.37 11.21
N ILE A 39 -12.57 -0.37 11.01
CA ILE A 39 -13.04 0.46 12.11
C ILE A 39 -14.10 -0.34 12.87
N SER A 40 -13.90 -0.51 14.19
CA SER A 40 -14.86 -1.20 15.05
C SER A 40 -16.14 -0.38 15.21
N ASP A 41 -17.28 -1.05 15.23
CA ASP A 41 -18.57 -0.42 15.53
C ASP A 41 -18.68 -0.04 17.01
N LEU A 42 -17.91 -0.71 17.88
CA LEU A 42 -17.91 -0.44 19.31
C LEU A 42 -17.27 0.92 19.60
N PRO A 43 -17.98 1.85 20.28
CA PRO A 43 -17.41 3.14 20.66
C PRO A 43 -16.10 3.00 21.43
N TYR A 44 -16.03 2.05 22.37
CA TYR A 44 -14.84 1.82 23.20
C TYR A 44 -13.58 1.57 22.36
N ASP A 45 -13.63 0.64 21.41
CA ASP A 45 -12.47 0.27 20.58
C ASP A 45 -11.99 1.45 19.73
N ARG A 46 -12.91 2.27 19.23
CA ARG A 46 -12.58 3.49 18.47
C ARG A 46 -11.87 4.52 19.35
N VAL A 47 -12.41 4.76 20.54
CA VAL A 47 -11.81 5.66 21.55
C VAL A 47 -10.41 5.16 21.91
N GLU A 48 -10.27 3.87 22.18
CA GLU A 48 -8.99 3.25 22.54
C GLU A 48 -7.96 3.38 21.40
N LYS A 49 -8.38 3.13 20.15
CA LYS A 49 -7.51 3.29 18.98
C LYS A 49 -7.05 4.73 18.80
N GLU A 50 -7.94 5.69 18.99
CA GLU A 50 -7.66 7.12 18.90
C GLU A 50 -6.73 7.60 20.01
N TYR A 51 -6.99 7.15 21.24
CA TYR A 51 -6.14 7.40 22.41
C TYR A 51 -4.72 6.84 22.22
N ALA A 52 -4.59 5.58 21.79
CA ALA A 52 -3.31 4.95 21.50
C ALA A 52 -2.54 5.64 20.36
N SER A 53 -3.25 6.19 19.38
CA SER A 53 -2.64 6.87 18.24
C SER A 53 -2.21 8.29 18.56
N THR A 54 -2.93 8.99 19.44
CA THR A 54 -2.56 10.32 19.95
C THR A 54 -1.25 10.26 20.74
N GLY A 55 -1.07 9.24 21.59
CA GLY A 55 0.18 9.03 22.32
C GLY A 55 1.39 8.81 21.41
N ARG A 56 1.18 8.24 20.22
CA ARG A 56 2.22 8.11 19.18
C ARG A 56 2.47 9.45 18.48
N ALA A 57 1.42 10.18 18.10
CA ALA A 57 1.52 11.44 17.38
C ALA A 57 2.15 12.60 18.17
N GLN A 58 1.94 12.66 19.50
CA GLN A 58 2.59 13.67 20.35
C GLN A 58 4.12 13.62 20.26
N ARG A 59 4.70 12.46 19.93
CA ARG A 59 6.15 12.31 19.71
C ARG A 59 6.62 12.93 18.39
N TYR A 60 5.72 13.13 17.43
CA TYR A 60 6.01 13.62 16.07
C TYR A 60 5.62 15.08 15.83
N GLN A 61 4.95 15.74 16.78
CA GLN A 61 4.34 17.07 16.64
C GLN A 61 5.29 18.27 16.45
N ARG A 62 6.58 18.05 16.15
CA ARG A 62 7.55 19.13 15.85
C ARG A 62 7.44 19.70 14.43
N CYS A 63 6.65 19.12 13.53
CA CYS A 63 6.46 19.63 12.16
C CYS A 63 5.07 20.27 11.95
N LYS A 64 4.73 21.32 12.72
CA LYS A 64 3.56 22.18 12.45
C LYS A 64 3.97 23.38 11.60
N GLN A 65 4.13 23.21 10.29
CA GLN A 65 4.20 24.34 9.36
C GLN A 65 2.99 24.33 8.41
N ASP A 66 2.27 25.45 8.37
CA ASP A 66 1.30 25.95 7.39
C ASP A 66 0.50 24.93 6.56
N SER A 67 -0.17 24.00 7.23
CA SER A 67 -1.03 23.00 6.60
C SER A 67 -2.43 23.51 6.22
N THR A 68 -2.81 24.73 6.63
CA THR A 68 -4.18 25.25 6.51
C THR A 68 -4.65 25.43 5.07
N THR A 69 -3.74 25.65 4.12
CA THR A 69 -4.13 25.81 2.70
C THR A 69 -4.43 24.48 2.00
N ILE A 70 -3.95 23.35 2.54
CA ILE A 70 -3.95 22.06 1.82
C ILE A 70 -5.26 21.31 1.98
N PHE A 71 -5.92 21.43 3.12
CA PHE A 71 -7.13 20.66 3.41
C PHE A 71 -8.37 21.25 2.73
N PRO A 72 -9.41 20.43 2.47
CA PRO A 72 -10.75 20.95 2.21
C PRO A 72 -11.26 21.77 3.40
N THR A 73 -12.04 22.82 3.16
CA THR A 73 -12.68 23.61 4.22
C THR A 73 -14.19 23.36 4.24
N GLY A 74 -14.76 23.12 5.43
CA GLY A 74 -16.19 22.82 5.57
C GLY A 74 -16.60 21.53 4.84
N ASN A 75 -17.68 21.60 4.04
CA ASN A 75 -18.21 20.45 3.28
C ASN A 75 -17.53 20.22 1.93
N GLU A 76 -16.40 20.89 1.66
CA GLU A 76 -15.66 20.71 0.42
C GLU A 76 -15.05 19.29 0.34
N THR A 77 -15.04 18.76 -0.88
CA THR A 77 -14.35 17.50 -1.19
C THR A 77 -13.21 17.79 -2.17
N LYS A 78 -12.01 17.29 -1.89
CA LYS A 78 -10.90 17.32 -2.83
C LYS A 78 -10.81 15.99 -3.56
N THR A 79 -10.81 16.05 -4.89
CA THR A 79 -10.76 14.86 -5.74
C THR A 79 -9.46 14.83 -6.53
N ILE A 80 -8.71 13.75 -6.38
CA ILE A 80 -7.54 13.42 -7.19
C ILE A 80 -8.02 12.43 -8.23
N SER A 81 -7.84 12.72 -9.51
CA SER A 81 -8.25 11.81 -10.59
C SER A 81 -7.07 11.48 -11.51
N TRP A 82 -7.01 10.23 -11.94
CA TRP A 82 -6.02 9.75 -12.90
C TRP A 82 -6.56 8.52 -13.63
N GLN A 83 -6.76 8.65 -14.95
CA GLN A 83 -7.13 7.53 -15.84
C GLN A 83 -8.25 6.63 -15.26
N GLY A 84 -9.40 7.22 -14.91
CA GLY A 84 -10.54 6.48 -14.37
C GLY A 84 -10.46 6.10 -12.89
N SER A 85 -9.28 6.15 -12.25
CA SER A 85 -9.17 6.07 -10.79
C SER A 85 -9.40 7.44 -10.15
N THR A 86 -10.08 7.46 -9.01
CA THR A 86 -10.31 8.66 -8.21
C THR A 86 -9.97 8.41 -6.74
N VAL A 87 -9.49 9.45 -6.07
CA VAL A 87 -9.33 9.48 -4.62
C VAL A 87 -9.97 10.76 -4.12
N THR A 88 -11.05 10.65 -3.37
CA THR A 88 -11.75 11.78 -2.76
C THR A 88 -11.33 11.93 -1.30
N VAL A 89 -11.21 13.16 -0.85
CA VAL A 89 -10.87 13.50 0.53
C VAL A 89 -11.88 14.52 1.04
N GLN A 90 -12.59 14.17 2.10
CA GLN A 90 -13.58 15.01 2.77
C GLN A 90 -13.21 15.14 4.24
N GLN A 91 -13.34 16.35 4.79
CA GLN A 91 -13.17 16.57 6.23
C GLN A 91 -14.52 16.37 6.94
N LEU A 92 -14.55 15.50 7.95
CA LEU A 92 -15.75 15.16 8.72
C LEU A 92 -16.10 16.23 9.76
N GLY A 93 -15.07 16.89 10.33
CA GLY A 93 -15.26 17.89 11.37
C GLY A 93 -13.95 18.54 11.86
N SER A 94 -14.08 19.43 12.84
CA SER A 94 -12.95 20.14 13.47
C SER A 94 -12.40 19.42 14.71
N VAL A 95 -13.13 18.45 15.27
CA VAL A 95 -12.80 17.69 16.49
C VAL A 95 -12.48 16.23 16.14
N GLY A 96 -11.64 15.56 16.93
CA GLY A 96 -11.14 14.20 16.66
C GLY A 96 -9.65 14.14 16.23
N PHE A 97 -9.07 12.96 16.30
CA PHE A 97 -7.76 12.62 15.73
C PHE A 97 -7.91 12.15 14.28
N TYR A 98 -8.93 11.33 14.03
CA TYR A 98 -9.30 10.80 12.72
C TYR A 98 -10.43 11.65 12.11
N LYS A 99 -10.10 12.48 11.12
CA LYS A 99 -10.96 13.58 10.67
C LYS A 99 -11.25 13.59 9.17
N PHE A 100 -10.57 12.75 8.41
CA PHE A 100 -10.66 12.76 6.95
C PHE A 100 -11.22 11.45 6.44
N LEU A 101 -12.37 11.53 5.78
CA LEU A 101 -12.89 10.45 4.97
C LEU A 101 -12.10 10.45 3.67
N VAL A 102 -11.54 9.29 3.32
CA VAL A 102 -10.80 9.11 2.06
C VAL A 102 -11.39 7.93 1.31
N ASP A 103 -11.97 8.17 0.15
CA ASP A 103 -12.56 7.12 -0.67
C ASP A 103 -11.75 6.98 -1.98
N ALA A 104 -11.14 5.82 -2.17
CA ALA A 104 -10.36 5.48 -3.35
C ALA A 104 -11.16 4.51 -4.23
N GLN A 105 -11.47 4.95 -5.44
CA GLN A 105 -12.19 4.16 -6.45
C GLN A 105 -11.24 3.89 -7.62
N TYR A 106 -11.14 2.63 -8.02
CA TYR A 106 -10.26 2.22 -9.11
C TYR A 106 -11.05 1.76 -10.33
N GLU A 107 -10.53 2.04 -11.52
CA GLU A 107 -11.18 1.70 -12.81
C GLU A 107 -11.53 0.21 -12.98
N PHE A 108 -10.88 -0.68 -12.22
CA PHE A 108 -11.12 -2.12 -12.23
C PHE A 108 -12.14 -2.60 -11.19
N GLY A 109 -12.94 -1.69 -10.62
CA GLY A 109 -14.05 -2.00 -9.72
C GLY A 109 -13.64 -2.30 -8.27
N LEU A 110 -12.43 -1.90 -7.87
CA LEU A 110 -12.02 -1.92 -6.47
C LEU A 110 -12.33 -0.58 -5.82
N ASP A 111 -13.10 -0.63 -4.73
CA ASP A 111 -13.39 0.53 -3.90
C ASP A 111 -12.88 0.31 -2.48
N LEU A 112 -12.21 1.33 -1.94
CA LEU A 112 -11.64 1.33 -0.62
C LEU A 112 -11.92 2.64 0.09
N SER A 113 -12.55 2.54 1.25
CA SER A 113 -12.88 3.67 2.09
C SER A 113 -12.02 3.66 3.34
N PHE A 114 -11.40 4.79 3.63
CA PHE A 114 -10.50 4.98 4.76
C PHE A 114 -10.96 6.11 5.67
N LEU A 115 -10.43 6.08 6.89
CA LEU A 115 -10.48 7.16 7.84
C LEU A 115 -9.05 7.57 8.22
N PHE A 116 -8.66 8.77 7.81
CA PHE A 116 -7.31 9.30 7.97
C PHE A 116 -7.23 10.38 9.04
N THR A 117 -6.05 10.44 9.66
CA THR A 117 -5.60 11.55 10.49
C THR A 117 -5.26 12.78 9.66
N ILE A 118 -5.03 13.91 10.34
CA ILE A 118 -4.55 15.15 9.70
C ILE A 118 -3.23 14.90 8.95
N GLU A 119 -2.29 14.16 9.55
CA GLU A 119 -0.99 13.91 8.97
C GLU A 119 -1.08 13.00 7.72
N GLU A 120 -1.89 11.95 7.77
CA GLU A 120 -2.10 11.04 6.64
C GLU A 120 -2.77 11.76 5.46
N ALA A 121 -3.81 12.54 5.73
CA ALA A 121 -4.48 13.37 4.72
C ALA A 121 -3.54 14.43 4.12
N PHE A 122 -2.68 15.05 4.94
CA PHE A 122 -1.69 16.02 4.48
C PHE A 122 -0.70 15.37 3.50
N ASN A 123 -0.19 14.18 3.84
CA ASN A 123 0.76 13.46 3.01
C ASN A 123 0.15 13.07 1.66
N LEU A 124 -1.10 12.61 1.68
CA LEU A 124 -1.86 12.29 0.48
C LEU A 124 -2.05 13.53 -0.42
N LEU A 125 -2.58 14.63 0.14
CA LEU A 125 -2.90 15.84 -0.63
C LEU A 125 -1.64 16.62 -1.07
N SER A 126 -0.53 16.49 -0.35
CA SER A 126 0.74 17.09 -0.76
C SER A 126 1.26 16.49 -2.07
N MET A 127 0.98 15.20 -2.32
CA MET A 127 1.37 14.55 -3.57
C MET A 127 0.50 14.95 -4.75
N SER A 128 -0.81 15.13 -4.54
CA SER A 128 -1.69 15.56 -5.62
C SER A 128 -1.33 16.96 -6.12
N ARG A 129 -0.94 17.88 -5.24
CA ARG A 129 -0.44 19.21 -5.62
C ARG A 129 0.79 19.13 -6.53
N LEU A 130 1.71 18.21 -6.26
CA LEU A 130 2.87 17.98 -7.11
C LEU A 130 2.48 17.46 -8.51
N LEU A 131 1.37 16.75 -8.63
CA LEU A 131 0.80 16.30 -9.90
C LEU A 131 0.08 17.46 -10.62
N GLU A 132 -0.79 18.21 -9.93
CA GLU A 132 -1.59 19.30 -10.50
C GLU A 132 -0.75 20.44 -11.08
N LEU A 133 0.29 20.88 -10.34
CA LEU A 133 1.22 21.91 -10.82
C LEU A 133 1.91 21.51 -12.13
N LYS A 134 2.02 20.19 -12.39
CA LYS A 134 2.68 19.65 -13.58
C LYS A 134 1.73 19.43 -14.75
N ILE A 135 0.46 19.15 -14.49
CA ILE A 135 -0.56 19.06 -15.55
C ILE A 135 -0.80 20.45 -16.14
N LYS A 136 -0.96 21.48 -15.29
CA LYS A 136 -1.16 22.87 -15.75
C LYS A 136 0.00 23.42 -16.60
N THR A 137 1.21 22.92 -16.40
CA THR A 137 2.38 23.29 -17.22
C THR A 137 2.51 22.49 -18.52
N GLN A 138 1.82 21.35 -18.65
CA GLN A 138 1.81 20.51 -19.85
C GLN A 138 0.65 20.81 -20.81
N THR A 139 -0.41 21.46 -20.35
CA THR A 139 -1.56 21.89 -21.18
C THR A 139 -1.31 23.18 -21.98
N LEU A 140 -0.13 23.81 -21.87
CA LEU A 140 0.31 24.70 -22.95
C LEU A 140 0.57 23.84 -24.18
N PRO A 141 0.10 24.25 -25.38
CA PRO A 141 0.29 23.47 -26.59
C PRO A 141 1.78 23.19 -26.74
N ARG A 142 2.14 21.90 -26.90
CA ARG A 142 3.47 21.49 -27.34
C ARG A 142 3.87 22.44 -28.48
N PRO A 143 4.89 23.29 -28.32
CA PRO A 143 5.58 23.76 -29.49
C PRO A 143 6.12 22.50 -30.13
N THR A 144 5.86 22.33 -31.41
CA THR A 144 6.51 21.36 -32.27
C THR A 144 8.01 21.50 -32.06
N LEU A 145 8.59 20.61 -31.25
CA LEU A 145 9.94 20.76 -30.71
C LEU A 145 10.98 20.29 -31.73
N GLN A 146 11.20 21.15 -32.72
CA GLN A 146 12.55 21.48 -33.13
C GLN A 146 13.20 22.23 -31.94
N TRP A 147 14.00 21.54 -31.12
CA TRP A 147 14.75 22.12 -29.99
C TRP A 147 15.93 22.99 -30.43
N GLN A 148 15.74 23.85 -31.43
CA GLN A 148 16.71 24.87 -31.81
C GLN A 148 16.11 26.23 -31.50
N LEU A 149 16.47 26.81 -30.34
CA LEU A 149 16.79 28.23 -30.22
C LEU A 149 17.41 28.54 -28.85
N ARG A 150 18.66 29.00 -28.93
CA ARG A 150 19.23 30.12 -28.16
C ARG A 150 18.85 30.21 -26.67
N SER A 151 19.62 29.51 -25.85
CA SER A 151 20.03 30.06 -24.55
C SER A 151 21.52 30.38 -24.64
N ASN A 152 21.85 31.67 -24.82
CA ASN A 152 23.22 32.13 -24.59
C ASN A 152 23.47 32.11 -23.08
N SER A 153 24.59 31.48 -22.71
CA SER A 153 25.27 31.52 -21.40
C SER A 153 24.57 30.95 -20.15
N VAL A 154 24.30 29.65 -20.13
CA VAL A 154 24.40 28.82 -18.91
C VAL A 154 25.18 27.55 -19.30
N PRO A 155 26.15 27.05 -18.50
CA PRO A 155 26.98 25.92 -18.90
C PRO A 155 26.11 24.71 -19.26
N LYS A 156 26.16 24.32 -20.53
CA LYS A 156 25.50 23.15 -21.11
C LYS A 156 26.20 21.85 -20.68
N ASP A 157 26.41 21.65 -19.38
CA ASP A 157 26.77 20.31 -18.89
C ASP A 157 25.49 19.48 -18.74
N ARG A 158 24.80 19.29 -19.87
CA ARG A 158 23.75 18.29 -19.97
C ARG A 158 24.44 16.95 -19.72
N SER A 159 24.06 16.28 -18.64
CA SER A 159 24.57 14.97 -18.24
C SER A 159 24.79 14.10 -19.49
N ARG A 160 26.04 13.67 -19.72
CA ARG A 160 26.42 12.83 -20.87
C ARG A 160 25.53 11.59 -20.99
N LEU A 161 24.98 11.12 -19.86
CA LEU A 161 24.01 10.04 -19.79
C LEU A 161 22.78 10.28 -20.65
N LEU A 162 22.18 11.48 -20.59
CA LEU A 162 20.95 11.81 -21.31
C LEU A 162 21.15 12.05 -22.81
N ASN A 163 22.41 12.23 -23.24
CA ASN A 163 22.76 12.37 -24.66
C ASN A 163 22.98 11.02 -25.36
N MET A 164 23.11 9.92 -24.62
CA MET A 164 23.23 8.58 -25.20
C MET A 164 21.89 8.10 -25.78
N PRO A 165 21.85 7.19 -26.77
CA PRO A 165 20.61 6.54 -27.22
C PRO A 165 19.87 5.84 -26.08
N GLN A 166 18.54 5.77 -26.16
CA GLN A 166 17.71 5.20 -25.09
C GLN A 166 18.07 3.74 -24.82
N GLU A 167 18.42 2.98 -25.85
CA GLU A 167 18.79 1.57 -25.76
C GLU A 167 20.04 1.36 -24.89
N ILE A 168 20.98 2.30 -24.94
CA ILE A 168 22.18 2.29 -24.10
C ILE A 168 21.83 2.68 -22.67
N ARG A 169 20.97 3.71 -22.50
CA ARG A 169 20.48 4.12 -21.17
C ARG A 169 19.73 2.99 -20.48
N ASP A 170 18.84 2.29 -21.19
CA ASP A 170 18.09 1.14 -20.67
C ASP A 170 19.01 0.01 -20.19
N LYS A 171 20.09 -0.27 -20.92
CA LYS A 171 21.11 -1.24 -20.48
C LYS A 171 21.78 -0.78 -19.18
N ILE A 172 22.17 0.49 -19.10
CA ILE A 172 22.77 1.06 -17.88
C ILE A 172 21.77 0.98 -16.71
N TYR A 173 20.52 1.37 -16.92
CA TYR A 173 19.48 1.31 -15.90
C TYR A 173 19.26 -0.12 -15.40
N ARG A 174 19.22 -1.11 -16.31
CA ARG A 174 19.13 -2.53 -15.92
C ARG A 174 20.29 -2.96 -15.05
N PHE A 175 21.53 -2.60 -15.39
CA PHE A 175 22.69 -2.91 -14.55
C PHE A 175 22.57 -2.32 -13.14
N THR A 176 21.98 -1.12 -13.00
CA THR A 176 21.76 -0.52 -11.67
C THR A 176 20.63 -1.18 -10.86
N CYS A 177 19.77 -1.98 -11.50
CA CYS A 177 18.60 -2.61 -10.88
C CYS A 177 18.71 -4.14 -10.75
N GLN A 178 19.83 -4.74 -11.15
CA GLN A 178 19.98 -6.21 -11.14
C GLN A 178 19.83 -6.79 -9.73
N ASP A 179 19.02 -7.85 -9.63
CA ASP A 179 18.72 -8.60 -8.41
C ASP A 179 18.32 -7.74 -7.21
N ALA A 180 17.72 -6.58 -7.49
CA ALA A 180 17.31 -5.67 -6.44
C ALA A 180 16.21 -6.33 -5.59
N LYS A 181 16.34 -6.18 -4.28
CA LYS A 181 15.37 -6.67 -3.30
C LYS A 181 14.73 -5.49 -2.63
N TRP A 182 13.41 -5.49 -2.58
CA TRP A 182 12.64 -4.51 -1.83
C TRP A 182 11.88 -5.21 -0.73
N GLN A 183 12.00 -4.73 0.50
CA GLN A 183 11.35 -5.33 1.66
C GLN A 183 10.46 -4.30 2.33
N SER A 184 9.22 -4.65 2.64
CA SER A 184 8.29 -3.73 3.28
C SER A 184 8.74 -3.24 4.66
N LYS A 185 9.47 -4.07 5.42
CA LYS A 185 10.08 -3.69 6.71
C LYS A 185 10.95 -2.43 6.60
N GLN A 186 11.53 -2.15 5.43
CA GLN A 186 12.31 -0.92 5.18
C GLN A 186 11.46 0.35 5.24
N LEU A 187 10.13 0.28 5.04
CA LEU A 187 9.22 1.41 5.22
C LEU A 187 9.02 1.74 6.71
N TYR A 188 9.05 0.71 7.58
CA TYR A 188 8.77 0.83 9.00
C TYR A 188 9.97 1.23 9.84
N SER A 189 11.19 0.87 9.43
CA SER A 189 12.41 1.11 10.23
C SER A 189 12.77 2.59 10.41
N GLY A 190 12.05 3.51 9.75
CA GLY A 190 12.22 4.96 9.88
C GLY A 190 11.11 5.68 10.67
N GLY A 191 10.17 4.96 11.29
CA GLY A 191 9.05 5.55 12.03
C GLY A 191 8.06 6.33 11.17
N LYS A 192 8.04 6.10 9.85
CA LYS A 192 7.16 6.80 8.90
C LYS A 192 6.37 5.82 8.05
N ASP A 193 5.27 5.33 8.63
CA ASP A 193 4.12 4.73 7.90
C ASP A 193 3.52 5.67 6.82
N LEU A 194 4.01 6.91 6.77
CA LEU A 194 3.61 8.00 5.89
C LEU A 194 3.83 7.72 4.40
N SER A 195 4.56 6.66 4.02
CA SER A 195 4.76 6.32 2.61
C SER A 195 3.46 5.90 1.92
N PHE A 196 2.58 5.17 2.61
CA PHE A 196 1.37 4.61 2.02
C PHE A 196 0.40 5.73 1.64
N CYS A 197 -0.03 6.54 2.61
CA CYS A 197 -0.96 7.64 2.39
C CYS A 197 -0.44 8.63 1.37
N ARG A 198 0.86 8.95 1.42
CA ARG A 198 1.53 9.78 0.42
C ARG A 198 1.39 9.20 -0.98
N SER A 199 1.66 7.90 -1.15
CA SER A 199 1.61 7.23 -2.45
C SER A 199 0.19 7.05 -2.95
N LEU A 200 -0.81 6.92 -2.07
CA LEU A 200 -2.23 6.89 -2.44
C LEU A 200 -2.67 8.18 -3.13
N GLY A 201 -2.02 9.31 -2.81
CA GLY A 201 -2.22 10.59 -3.50
C GLY A 201 -1.65 10.66 -4.92
N ASP A 202 -0.99 9.60 -5.39
CA ASP A 202 -0.52 9.43 -6.77
C ASP A 202 -1.00 8.07 -7.32
N PRO A 203 -2.24 8.00 -7.87
CA PRO A 203 -2.79 6.74 -8.39
C PRO A 203 -1.97 6.14 -9.54
N SER A 204 -1.14 6.94 -10.23
CA SER A 204 -0.22 6.44 -11.25
C SER A 204 0.93 5.63 -10.64
N GLY A 205 1.33 5.95 -9.41
CA GLY A 205 2.49 5.38 -8.74
C GLY A 205 3.83 5.92 -9.22
N PHE A 206 3.82 6.98 -10.04
CA PHE A 206 5.02 7.58 -10.59
C PHE A 206 6.00 7.98 -9.49
N TYR A 207 5.55 8.51 -8.35
CA TYR A 207 6.39 8.97 -7.24
C TYR A 207 6.59 7.95 -6.12
N PHE A 208 6.19 6.68 -6.31
CA PHE A 208 6.39 5.65 -5.29
C PHE A 208 7.89 5.53 -4.91
N PRO A 209 8.24 5.56 -3.61
CA PRO A 209 9.61 5.52 -3.17
C PRO A 209 10.11 4.07 -3.07
N LEU A 210 10.70 3.53 -4.16
CA LEU A 210 11.34 2.21 -4.18
C LEU A 210 12.56 2.05 -3.24
N GLY A 211 12.84 3.03 -2.38
CA GLY A 211 13.93 3.00 -1.41
C GLY A 211 15.27 3.48 -1.96
N LYS A 212 16.30 3.42 -1.10
CA LYS A 212 17.64 3.93 -1.41
C LYS A 212 18.38 3.12 -2.47
N THR A 213 17.98 1.87 -2.70
CA THR A 213 18.58 1.00 -3.72
C THR A 213 18.42 1.58 -5.13
N PHE A 214 17.41 2.43 -5.36
CA PHE A 214 17.12 3.02 -6.67
C PHE A 214 17.37 4.54 -6.67
N THR A 215 18.56 4.96 -6.27
CA THR A 215 18.97 6.38 -6.26
C THR A 215 18.77 7.06 -7.62
N LEU A 216 18.90 6.30 -8.71
CA LEU A 216 18.63 6.73 -10.08
C LEU A 216 17.25 7.39 -10.25
N LEU A 217 16.24 6.86 -9.58
CA LEU A 217 14.86 7.35 -9.68
C LEU A 217 14.65 8.68 -8.95
N ALA A 218 15.62 9.12 -8.14
CA ALA A 218 15.62 10.40 -7.45
C ALA A 218 16.42 11.49 -8.18
N VAL A 219 17.22 11.13 -9.20
CA VAL A 219 18.12 12.08 -9.89
C VAL A 219 17.34 13.16 -10.63
N ASN A 220 16.47 12.76 -11.55
CA ASN A 220 15.60 13.68 -12.27
C ASN A 220 14.37 12.95 -12.85
N ARG A 221 13.39 13.73 -13.31
CA ARG A 221 12.12 13.21 -13.84
C ARG A 221 12.30 12.34 -15.09
N GLN A 222 13.19 12.71 -16.00
CA GLN A 222 13.41 11.97 -17.24
C GLN A 222 13.97 10.58 -16.95
N MET A 223 15.03 10.50 -16.15
CA MET A 223 15.61 9.23 -15.73
C MET A 223 14.61 8.37 -14.98
N ARG A 224 13.80 8.98 -14.11
CA ARG A 224 12.71 8.27 -13.44
C ARG A 224 11.69 7.71 -14.43
N GLN A 225 11.25 8.50 -15.40
CA GLN A 225 10.27 8.06 -16.41
C GLN A 225 10.79 6.87 -17.23
N GLU A 226 12.06 6.87 -17.58
CA GLU A 226 12.67 5.79 -18.36
C GLU A 226 12.96 4.55 -17.50
N ALA A 227 13.50 4.75 -16.29
CA ALA A 227 14.00 3.66 -15.46
C ALA A 227 12.98 3.04 -14.50
N LEU A 228 11.89 3.74 -14.15
CA LEU A 228 10.93 3.26 -13.14
C LEU A 228 10.31 1.91 -13.51
N VAL A 229 9.95 1.75 -14.78
CA VAL A 229 9.40 0.49 -15.31
C VAL A 229 10.42 -0.64 -15.19
N LEU A 230 11.69 -0.38 -15.53
CA LEU A 230 12.76 -1.36 -15.41
C LEU A 230 13.03 -1.72 -13.95
N ALA A 231 13.00 -0.73 -13.05
CA ALA A 231 13.18 -0.95 -11.63
C ALA A 231 12.13 -1.94 -11.09
N TYR A 232 10.84 -1.75 -11.38
CA TYR A 232 9.81 -2.71 -10.96
C TYR A 232 10.03 -4.12 -11.51
N ARG A 233 10.44 -4.25 -12.76
CA ARG A 233 10.63 -5.57 -13.40
C ARG A 233 11.85 -6.32 -12.87
N CYS A 234 12.90 -5.59 -12.49
CA CYS A 234 14.14 -6.18 -11.98
C CYS A 234 14.16 -6.35 -10.45
N THR A 235 13.06 -5.99 -9.77
CA THR A 235 12.97 -6.06 -8.31
C THR A 235 12.15 -7.25 -7.86
N ARG A 236 12.65 -8.01 -6.89
CA ARG A 236 11.83 -8.93 -6.11
C ARG A 236 11.32 -8.23 -4.86
N PHE A 237 10.00 -8.18 -4.71
CA PHE A 237 9.34 -7.55 -3.57
C PHE A 237 9.01 -8.60 -2.52
N TYR A 238 9.45 -8.36 -1.28
CA TYR A 238 9.18 -9.21 -0.12
C TYR A 238 8.24 -8.46 0.83
N LEU A 239 7.04 -9.00 0.99
CA LEU A 239 5.96 -8.43 1.78
C LEU A 239 5.71 -9.35 2.99
N THR A 240 5.32 -8.77 4.11
CA THR A 240 5.21 -9.52 5.36
C THR A 240 3.97 -10.39 5.36
N ASP A 241 2.82 -9.82 4.99
CA ASP A 241 1.48 -10.40 5.09
C ASP A 241 0.55 -9.85 3.97
N ILE A 242 -0.73 -10.24 3.99
CA ILE A 242 -1.73 -9.83 3.01
C ILE A 242 -2.04 -8.32 3.11
N GLU A 243 -2.08 -7.73 4.31
CA GLU A 243 -2.34 -6.30 4.51
C GLU A 243 -1.21 -5.45 3.91
N ASP A 244 0.03 -5.87 4.11
CA ASP A 244 1.23 -5.25 3.57
C ASP A 244 1.30 -5.36 2.05
N LEU A 245 1.00 -6.54 1.49
CA LEU A 245 0.86 -6.70 0.04
C LEU A 245 -0.23 -5.79 -0.53
N THR A 246 -1.40 -5.73 0.12
CA THR A 246 -2.52 -4.90 -0.33
C THR A 246 -2.13 -3.42 -0.32
N ARG A 247 -1.54 -2.91 0.76
CA ARG A 247 -1.06 -1.52 0.84
C ARG A 247 0.03 -1.23 -0.17
N PHE A 248 0.96 -2.15 -0.35
CA PHE A 248 2.01 -2.03 -1.36
C PHE A 248 1.42 -1.90 -2.77
N LEU A 249 0.52 -2.80 -3.17
CA LEU A 249 -0.08 -2.79 -4.52
C LEU A 249 -0.96 -1.55 -4.77
N LEU A 250 -1.60 -1.01 -3.74
CA LEU A 250 -2.28 0.29 -3.81
C LEU A 250 -1.28 1.44 -4.01
N ALA A 251 -0.21 1.47 -3.22
CA ALA A 251 0.78 2.54 -3.21
C ALA A 251 1.65 2.60 -4.47
N VAL A 252 2.04 1.46 -5.05
CA VAL A 252 2.84 1.45 -6.29
C VAL A 252 2.06 1.91 -7.53
N GLY A 253 0.76 2.15 -7.38
CA GLY A 253 -0.11 2.65 -8.42
C GLY A 253 -0.17 1.77 -9.67
N ARG A 254 -0.74 2.32 -10.74
CA ARG A 254 -0.87 1.60 -12.02
C ARG A 254 0.47 1.19 -12.61
N ILE A 255 1.45 2.10 -12.64
CA ILE A 255 2.77 1.86 -13.25
C ILE A 255 3.46 0.67 -12.56
N GLY A 256 3.41 0.63 -11.23
CA GLY A 256 4.01 -0.47 -10.48
C GLY A 256 3.30 -1.79 -10.74
N ARG A 257 1.96 -1.84 -10.56
CA ARG A 257 1.18 -3.07 -10.77
C ARG A 257 1.42 -3.66 -12.16
N GLU A 258 1.37 -2.85 -13.22
CA GLU A 258 1.59 -3.34 -14.59
C GLU A 258 3.02 -3.87 -14.85
N ASN A 259 3.99 -3.60 -13.99
CA ASN A 259 5.41 -3.90 -14.24
C ASN A 259 6.11 -4.74 -13.17
N ILE A 260 5.43 -5.13 -12.09
CA ILE A 260 5.97 -6.09 -11.12
C ILE A 260 6.04 -7.48 -11.78
N GLU A 261 7.22 -8.11 -11.74
CA GLU A 261 7.41 -9.47 -12.27
C GLU A 261 7.62 -10.53 -11.19
N SER A 262 7.94 -10.15 -9.95
CA SER A 262 8.25 -11.08 -8.87
C SER A 262 7.78 -10.59 -7.50
N LEU A 263 6.95 -11.40 -6.84
CA LEU A 263 6.44 -11.17 -5.48
C LEU A 263 6.80 -12.34 -4.56
N ASP A 264 7.07 -12.03 -3.31
CA ASP A 264 7.21 -12.95 -2.18
C ASP A 264 6.40 -12.38 -1.01
N PHE A 265 5.44 -13.14 -0.50
CA PHE A 265 4.63 -12.70 0.63
C PHE A 265 4.08 -13.87 1.44
N ALA A 266 3.77 -13.63 2.72
CA ALA A 266 3.08 -14.62 3.53
C ALA A 266 1.57 -14.60 3.25
N TRP A 267 0.99 -15.79 3.12
CA TRP A 267 -0.45 -15.99 3.00
C TRP A 267 -1.09 -16.01 4.40
N GLU A 268 -0.97 -14.88 5.08
CA GLU A 268 -1.38 -14.67 6.46
C GLU A 268 -2.01 -13.28 6.59
N SER A 269 -3.03 -13.15 7.43
CA SER A 269 -3.63 -11.86 7.79
C SER A 269 -3.45 -11.63 9.28
N GLN A 270 -2.72 -10.57 9.63
CA GLN A 270 -2.54 -10.20 11.04
C GLN A 270 -3.87 -9.77 11.67
N ILE A 271 -4.79 -9.24 10.87
CA ILE A 271 -6.12 -8.83 11.33
C ILE A 271 -6.94 -10.06 11.74
N ASP A 272 -6.94 -11.12 10.92
CA ASP A 272 -7.65 -12.37 11.24
C ASP A 272 -7.06 -13.05 12.47
N LEU A 273 -5.73 -13.06 12.59
CA LEU A 273 -5.05 -13.62 13.76
C LEU A 273 -5.40 -12.82 15.02
N ASP A 274 -5.27 -11.50 15.00
CA ASP A 274 -5.61 -10.63 16.14
C ASP A 274 -7.09 -10.76 16.54
N ALA A 275 -7.99 -11.01 15.59
CA ALA A 275 -9.40 -11.27 15.86
C ALA A 275 -9.59 -12.64 16.53
N SER A 276 -9.02 -13.69 15.95
CA SER A 276 -9.12 -15.07 16.46
C SER A 276 -8.58 -15.20 17.89
N TRP A 277 -7.43 -14.58 18.18
CA TRP A 277 -6.84 -14.57 19.52
C TRP A 277 -7.64 -13.75 20.53
N ARG A 278 -8.39 -12.73 20.09
CA ARG A 278 -9.28 -11.97 20.97
C ARG A 278 -10.54 -12.75 21.32
N ASP A 279 -11.11 -13.45 20.35
CA ASP A 279 -12.34 -14.22 20.53
C ASP A 279 -12.07 -15.53 21.29
N PHE A 280 -10.91 -16.15 21.05
CA PHE A 280 -10.53 -17.46 21.62
C PHE A 280 -9.08 -17.46 22.11
N PRO A 281 -8.72 -16.75 23.20
CA PRO A 281 -7.34 -16.59 23.64
C PRO A 281 -6.62 -17.90 24.00
N ASP A 282 -7.38 -18.91 24.46
CA ASP A 282 -6.84 -20.20 24.89
C ASP A 282 -6.87 -21.27 23.78
N SER A 283 -7.31 -20.92 22.58
CA SER A 283 -7.45 -21.87 21.47
C SER A 283 -6.10 -22.14 20.81
N GLU A 284 -5.65 -23.38 20.91
CA GLU A 284 -4.45 -23.85 20.20
C GLU A 284 -4.65 -23.85 18.69
N THR A 285 -5.88 -23.82 18.16
CA THR A 285 -6.12 -23.92 16.71
C THR A 285 -6.22 -22.58 16.00
N ASN A 286 -5.98 -21.45 16.69
CA ASN A 286 -6.09 -20.12 16.08
C ASN A 286 -5.15 -19.96 14.86
N HIS A 287 -3.96 -20.55 14.92
CA HIS A 287 -2.98 -20.53 13.83
C HIS A 287 -3.33 -21.47 12.66
N LEU A 288 -4.37 -22.30 12.78
CA LEU A 288 -4.83 -23.22 11.73
C LEU A 288 -5.91 -22.61 10.83
N THR A 289 -6.26 -21.33 11.02
CA THR A 289 -7.29 -20.67 10.24
C THR A 289 -6.69 -20.00 9.01
N LEU A 290 -7.22 -20.34 7.82
CA LEU A 290 -6.85 -19.67 6.58
C LEU A 290 -7.37 -18.22 6.58
N PRO A 291 -6.58 -17.25 6.09
CA PRO A 291 -6.98 -15.86 6.11
C PRO A 291 -8.22 -15.62 5.23
N ALA A 292 -9.09 -14.75 5.71
CA ALA A 292 -10.33 -14.31 5.08
C ALA A 292 -10.34 -12.80 4.83
N PHE A 293 -9.68 -12.01 5.69
CA PHE A 293 -9.64 -10.56 5.56
C PHE A 293 -8.79 -10.10 4.37
N HIS A 294 -9.28 -9.08 3.67
CA HIS A 294 -8.67 -8.48 2.47
C HIS A 294 -8.36 -9.39 1.28
N ILE A 295 -8.57 -10.71 1.37
CA ILE A 295 -8.18 -11.65 0.30
C ILE A 295 -8.76 -11.24 -1.06
N SER A 296 -10.07 -10.95 -1.11
CA SER A 296 -10.72 -10.56 -2.37
C SER A 296 -10.10 -9.31 -2.97
N ARG A 297 -9.80 -8.29 -2.15
CA ARG A 297 -9.18 -7.02 -2.56
C ARG A 297 -7.73 -7.23 -3.00
N CYS A 298 -6.98 -8.02 -2.25
CA CYS A 298 -5.61 -8.41 -2.56
C CYS A 298 -5.54 -9.12 -3.91
N ILE A 299 -6.41 -10.11 -4.14
CA ILE A 299 -6.49 -10.82 -5.42
C ILE A 299 -6.92 -9.91 -6.57
N GLN A 300 -7.87 -8.99 -6.35
CA GLN A 300 -8.24 -8.00 -7.38
C GLN A 300 -7.05 -7.13 -7.80
N LEU A 301 -6.22 -6.71 -6.84
CA LEU A 301 -4.98 -5.97 -7.12
C LEU A 301 -3.92 -6.83 -7.82
N LEU A 302 -3.74 -8.08 -7.40
CA LEU A 302 -2.83 -9.03 -8.04
C LEU A 302 -3.22 -9.32 -9.49
N LYS A 303 -4.52 -9.38 -9.81
CA LYS A 303 -5.02 -9.50 -11.19
C LYS A 303 -4.63 -8.32 -12.08
N GLN A 304 -4.31 -7.16 -11.51
CA GLN A 304 -3.76 -6.02 -12.26
C GLN A 304 -2.27 -6.16 -12.54
N CYS A 305 -1.58 -7.14 -11.93
CA CYS A 305 -0.17 -7.41 -12.15
C CYS A 305 0.06 -8.28 -13.38
N LYS A 306 -0.24 -7.72 -14.57
CA LYS A 306 -0.22 -8.42 -15.87
C LYS A 306 1.13 -9.02 -16.28
N ARG A 307 2.21 -8.62 -15.60
CA ARG A 307 3.59 -9.09 -15.83
C ARG A 307 4.11 -9.99 -14.73
N LEU A 308 3.28 -10.34 -13.75
CA LEU A 308 3.69 -11.17 -12.62
C LEU A 308 4.01 -12.59 -13.09
N LYS A 309 5.30 -12.92 -13.15
CA LYS A 309 5.77 -14.25 -13.59
C LYS A 309 6.14 -15.15 -12.43
N SER A 310 6.59 -14.58 -11.31
CA SER A 310 7.01 -15.34 -10.15
C SER A 310 6.28 -14.92 -8.88
N VAL A 311 5.72 -15.91 -8.18
CA VAL A 311 5.08 -15.73 -6.88
C VAL A 311 5.65 -16.74 -5.90
N GLN A 312 6.19 -16.26 -4.79
CA GLN A 312 6.57 -17.10 -3.66
C GLN A 312 5.57 -16.85 -2.54
N LEU A 313 4.87 -17.92 -2.13
CA LEU A 313 3.89 -17.88 -1.07
C LEU A 313 4.48 -18.53 0.16
N ARG A 314 4.53 -17.79 1.26
CA ARG A 314 4.96 -18.30 2.56
C ARG A 314 3.74 -18.65 3.39
N PHE A 315 3.72 -19.86 3.94
CA PHE A 315 2.66 -20.32 4.84
C PHE A 315 3.28 -20.68 6.19
N GLU A 316 2.51 -20.55 7.26
CA GLU A 316 2.89 -21.19 8.52
C GLU A 316 2.94 -22.71 8.32
N ARG A 317 3.92 -23.37 8.93
CA ARG A 317 4.18 -24.79 8.68
C ARG A 317 2.96 -25.66 9.01
N CYS A 318 2.34 -25.41 10.16
CA CYS A 318 1.12 -26.07 10.63
C CYS A 318 -0.07 -25.90 9.68
N LEU A 319 -0.20 -24.76 8.98
CA LEU A 319 -1.25 -24.59 7.97
C LEU A 319 -1.09 -25.57 6.81
N ILE A 320 0.14 -25.92 6.43
CA ILE A 320 0.39 -26.87 5.34
C ILE A 320 0.30 -28.32 5.81
N THR A 321 0.69 -28.61 7.05
CA THR A 321 0.75 -29.98 7.58
C THR A 321 -0.55 -30.45 8.20
N ASP A 322 -1.25 -29.57 8.91
CA ASP A 322 -2.32 -29.97 9.83
C ASP A 322 -3.71 -29.63 9.29
N VAL A 323 -3.83 -28.61 8.43
CA VAL A 323 -5.11 -28.27 7.79
C VAL A 323 -5.37 -29.22 6.61
N PRO A 324 -6.51 -29.93 6.59
CA PRO A 324 -6.83 -30.88 5.54
C PRO A 324 -6.87 -30.24 4.14
N LEU A 325 -6.42 -30.97 3.12
CA LEU A 325 -6.44 -30.52 1.72
C LEU A 325 -7.84 -30.09 1.25
N GLU A 326 -8.90 -30.75 1.71
CA GLU A 326 -10.28 -30.40 1.32
C GLU A 326 -10.69 -29.01 1.85
N THR A 327 -10.13 -28.59 2.98
CA THR A 327 -10.32 -27.22 3.50
C THR A 327 -9.68 -26.21 2.55
N PHE A 328 -8.49 -26.47 2.01
CA PHE A 328 -7.86 -25.61 1.02
C PHE A 328 -8.66 -25.56 -0.30
N LYS A 329 -9.16 -26.70 -0.76
CA LYS A 329 -9.96 -26.79 -1.99
C LYS A 329 -11.28 -26.04 -1.91
N THR A 330 -11.86 -25.94 -0.73
CA THR A 330 -13.16 -25.29 -0.50
C THR A 330 -13.04 -23.85 0.01
N ASN A 331 -11.86 -23.43 0.47
CA ASN A 331 -11.63 -22.07 0.95
C ASN A 331 -11.73 -21.05 -0.22
N ALA A 332 -12.65 -20.10 -0.10
CA ALA A 332 -12.90 -19.09 -1.11
C ALA A 332 -11.66 -18.23 -1.44
N GLY A 333 -10.85 -17.90 -0.43
CA GLY A 333 -9.63 -17.13 -0.61
C GLY A 333 -8.57 -17.89 -1.42
N ILE A 334 -8.38 -19.17 -1.12
CA ILE A 334 -7.48 -20.05 -1.87
C ILE A 334 -7.98 -20.26 -3.31
N LEU A 335 -9.29 -20.43 -3.51
CA LEU A 335 -9.87 -20.52 -4.84
C LEU A 335 -9.64 -19.24 -5.67
N LEU A 336 -9.77 -18.06 -5.04
CA LEU A 336 -9.46 -16.78 -5.66
C LEU A 336 -7.97 -16.67 -6.00
N LEU A 337 -7.07 -17.12 -5.14
CA LEU A 337 -5.64 -17.18 -5.40
C LEU A 337 -5.32 -18.09 -6.61
N CYS A 338 -5.96 -19.25 -6.69
CA CYS A 338 -5.86 -20.18 -7.83
C CYS A 338 -6.53 -19.65 -9.12
N SER A 339 -7.15 -18.46 -9.07
CA SER A 339 -7.71 -17.78 -10.25
C SER A 339 -6.73 -16.78 -10.90
N LEU A 340 -5.55 -16.58 -10.30
CA LEU A 340 -4.47 -15.86 -10.96
C LEU A 340 -3.99 -16.62 -12.21
N GLN A 341 -3.55 -15.89 -13.22
CA GLN A 341 -3.14 -16.43 -14.52
C GLN A 341 -1.76 -15.88 -14.91
N GLY A 342 -1.03 -16.63 -15.73
CA GLY A 342 0.24 -16.17 -16.31
C GLY A 342 1.43 -16.18 -15.34
N ILE A 343 1.34 -16.97 -14.27
CA ILE A 343 2.43 -17.17 -13.31
C ILE A 343 3.28 -18.36 -13.77
N ASP A 344 4.46 -18.07 -14.31
CA ASP A 344 5.42 -19.08 -14.79
C ASP A 344 6.03 -19.90 -13.66
N ASN A 345 6.27 -19.26 -12.50
CA ASN A 345 7.02 -19.85 -11.40
C ASN A 345 6.37 -19.56 -10.06
N SER A 346 5.74 -20.59 -9.47
CA SER A 346 5.29 -20.54 -8.08
C SER A 346 6.13 -21.44 -7.18
N ALA A 347 6.44 -20.92 -5.99
CA ALA A 347 7.06 -21.68 -4.91
C ALA A 347 6.22 -21.53 -3.63
N ILE A 348 6.05 -22.64 -2.92
CA ILE A 348 5.38 -22.69 -1.61
C ILE A 348 6.46 -22.94 -0.57
N LEU A 349 6.62 -21.99 0.34
CA LEU A 349 7.64 -22.00 1.37
C LEU A 349 6.99 -21.90 2.75
N SER A 350 7.74 -22.25 3.80
CA SER A 350 7.36 -21.89 5.16
C SER A 350 7.64 -20.40 5.44
N THR A 351 7.09 -19.85 6.51
CA THR A 351 7.47 -18.51 7.02
C THR A 351 8.95 -18.38 7.35
N GLU A 352 9.62 -19.50 7.63
CA GLU A 352 11.07 -19.63 7.87
C GLU A 352 11.88 -19.83 6.56
N ASN A 353 11.21 -19.77 5.40
CA ASN A 353 11.77 -19.99 4.05
C ASN A 353 12.21 -21.44 3.77
N GLU A 354 11.68 -22.42 4.49
CA GLU A 354 11.87 -23.83 4.16
C GLU A 354 11.04 -24.20 2.93
N ASN A 355 11.57 -25.08 2.08
CA ASN A 355 10.82 -25.54 0.92
C ASN A 355 9.73 -26.53 1.35
N MET A 356 8.47 -26.23 1.05
CA MET A 356 7.32 -27.06 1.41
C MET A 356 6.84 -27.94 0.24
N SER A 357 7.62 -28.07 -0.84
CA SER A 357 7.21 -28.76 -2.08
C SER A 357 6.86 -30.25 -1.90
N ASP A 358 7.30 -30.89 -0.81
CA ASP A 358 7.03 -32.30 -0.55
C ASP A 358 5.64 -32.55 0.06
N PHE A 359 4.97 -31.51 0.56
CA PHE A 359 3.64 -31.62 1.16
C PHE A 359 2.54 -31.63 0.10
N VAL A 360 1.53 -32.48 0.30
CA VAL A 360 0.41 -32.68 -0.65
C VAL A 360 -0.33 -31.37 -0.95
N VAL A 361 -0.58 -30.55 0.08
CA VAL A 361 -1.25 -29.24 -0.06
C VAL A 361 -0.41 -28.29 -0.92
N ALA A 362 0.89 -28.19 -0.66
CA ALA A 362 1.80 -27.34 -1.40
C ALA A 362 1.92 -27.77 -2.88
N GLN A 363 2.00 -29.08 -3.14
CA GLN A 363 1.99 -29.62 -4.50
C GLN A 363 0.70 -29.28 -5.24
N TRP A 364 -0.45 -29.43 -4.59
CA TRP A 364 -1.74 -29.09 -5.16
C TRP A 364 -1.83 -27.59 -5.47
N LEU A 365 -1.49 -26.71 -4.51
CA LEU A 365 -1.48 -25.25 -4.70
C LEU A 365 -0.59 -24.83 -5.86
N ARG A 366 0.64 -25.35 -5.90
CA ARG A 366 1.61 -25.04 -6.96
C ARG A 366 1.05 -25.40 -8.34
N LYS A 367 0.44 -26.58 -8.47
CA LYS A 367 -0.22 -27.02 -9.72
C LYS A 367 -1.37 -26.09 -10.11
N GLN A 368 -2.21 -25.68 -9.15
CA GLN A 368 -3.34 -24.80 -9.45
C GLN A 368 -2.91 -23.41 -9.91
N ILE A 369 -1.80 -22.87 -9.38
CA ILE A 369 -1.29 -21.53 -9.71
C ILE A 369 -0.56 -21.51 -11.06
N ILE A 370 0.17 -22.56 -11.42
CA ILE A 370 0.97 -22.61 -12.67
C ILE A 370 0.13 -23.05 -13.88
N CYS A 371 -0.87 -23.92 -13.70
CA CYS A 371 -1.56 -24.56 -14.82
C CYS A 371 -2.60 -23.68 -15.54
N LYS A 372 -2.58 -22.35 -15.40
CA LYS A 372 -3.52 -21.42 -16.05
C LYS A 372 -2.84 -20.13 -16.48
#